data_AF-A0A8T5S5S7-F1
#
_entry.id   AF-A0A8T5S5S7-F1
#
_cell.length_a   1.000
_cell.length_b   1.000
_cell.length_c   1.000
_cell.angle_alpha   90.00
_cell.angle_beta   90.00
_cell.angle_gamma   90.00
#
_symmetry.space_group_name_H-M   'P 1'
#
loop_
_entity.id
_entity.type
_entity.pdbx_description
1 polymer ?
#
loop_
_entity_poly.entity_id
_entity_poly.type
_entity_poly.pdbx_seq_one_letter_code
_entity_poly.pdbx_strand_id
1 'polypeptide(L)'
;MPSSLFSHQAPGLILKLKYPKKLDGTALCIGTIIPDINVMVNPFLPFEFRNFTHSLLGLLILVIPLTIFLTILFSKCFGPFLAKMAKKFRPMRYLGIDKFENLKKKKFNKKFFIVGIYSALIGGLTHLLLDLPAHENIELFFPLILQSPEILLYSIIDYGTFSIGQIELDGNIRVYDLIWLIETVVFLIITIYLLRYIKKQDLINKWYEEI
;
A
#
# COMPACT_ATOMS: atom_id res chain seq x y z
N MET A 1 -2.93 2.30 -11.14
CA MET A 1 -2.74 2.28 -9.68
C MET A 1 -1.26 2.15 -9.39
N PRO A 2 -0.64 3.10 -8.66
CA PRO A 2 0.79 3.03 -8.40
C PRO A 2 1.09 1.69 -7.74
N SER A 3 2.28 1.13 -7.90
CA SER A 3 2.55 -0.19 -7.30
C SER A 3 2.26 -0.17 -5.79
N SER A 4 1.15 -0.77 -5.34
CA SER A 4 0.74 -0.85 -3.92
C SER A 4 1.79 -1.51 -3.06
N LEU A 5 2.57 -2.41 -3.68
CA LEU A 5 3.62 -3.14 -2.99
C LEU A 5 4.84 -2.26 -2.65
N PHE A 6 5.09 -1.16 -3.38
CA PHE A 6 6.27 -0.33 -3.16
C PHE A 6 5.97 1.17 -3.08
N SER A 7 5.25 1.74 -4.04
CA SER A 7 5.03 3.20 -4.12
C SER A 7 4.15 3.68 -2.96
N HIS A 8 3.02 3.00 -2.71
CA HIS A 8 2.13 3.37 -1.60
C HIS A 8 2.73 3.15 -0.20
N GLN A 9 3.85 2.43 -0.10
CA GLN A 9 4.53 2.19 1.17
C GLN A 9 5.31 3.40 1.67
N ALA A 10 5.74 4.30 0.76
CA ALA A 10 6.67 5.37 1.09
C ALA A 10 6.16 6.30 2.22
N PRO A 11 4.91 6.83 2.17
CA PRO A 11 4.39 7.64 3.28
C PRO A 11 4.35 6.87 4.60
N GLY A 12 3.91 5.60 4.58
CA GLY A 12 3.87 4.74 5.76
C GLY A 12 5.25 4.53 6.38
N LEU A 13 6.28 4.28 5.56
CA LEU A 13 7.66 4.12 6.02
C LEU A 13 8.23 5.41 6.62
N ILE A 14 7.96 6.57 6.02
CA ILE A 14 8.36 7.88 6.57
C ILE A 14 7.73 8.07 7.96
N LEU A 15 6.43 7.82 8.09
CA LEU A 15 5.72 7.95 9.35
C LEU A 15 6.25 6.99 10.41
N LYS A 16 6.55 5.73 10.03
CA LYS A 16 7.14 4.76 10.96
C LYS A 16 8.52 5.19 11.43
N LEU A 17 9.36 5.79 10.58
CA LEU A 17 10.65 6.33 10.96
C LEU A 17 10.52 7.51 11.93
N LYS A 18 9.53 8.39 11.71
CA LYS A 18 9.28 9.57 12.56
C LYS A 18 8.67 9.18 13.92
N TYR A 19 7.82 8.17 13.96
CA TYR A 19 7.09 7.76 15.17
C TYR A 19 7.21 6.25 15.47
N PRO A 20 8.43 5.75 15.71
CA PRO A 20 8.70 4.31 15.75
C PRO A 20 7.99 3.56 16.87
N LYS A 21 7.75 4.20 18.02
CA LYS A 21 7.03 3.61 19.16
C LYS A 21 5.53 3.88 19.16
N LYS A 22 5.07 4.81 18.30
CA LYS A 22 3.65 5.19 18.18
C LYS A 22 3.01 4.65 16.92
N LEU A 23 3.71 3.98 16.02
CA LEU A 23 3.08 3.43 14.81
C LEU A 23 3.51 1.99 14.60
N ASP A 24 2.57 1.17 14.15
CA ASP A 24 2.86 -0.18 13.75
C ASP A 24 3.24 -0.20 12.27
N GLY A 25 4.52 -0.46 11.98
CA GLY A 25 5.02 -0.42 10.61
C GLY A 25 4.37 -1.48 9.72
N THR A 26 4.09 -2.67 10.26
CA THR A 26 3.43 -3.73 9.50
C THR A 26 1.99 -3.36 9.15
N ALA A 27 1.22 -2.83 10.11
CA ALA A 27 -0.16 -2.42 9.87
C ALA A 27 -0.25 -1.21 8.93
N LEU A 28 0.68 -0.25 9.01
CA LEU A 28 0.79 0.84 8.03
C LEU A 28 0.95 0.27 6.62
N CYS A 29 1.94 -0.61 6.44
CA CYS A 29 2.31 -1.15 5.14
C CYS A 29 1.26 -2.10 4.55
N ILE A 30 0.59 -2.89 5.38
CA ILE A 30 -0.52 -3.73 4.91
C ILE A 30 -1.73 -2.86 4.60
N GLY A 31 -2.02 -1.84 5.42
CA GLY A 31 -3.13 -0.91 5.19
C GLY A 31 -3.06 -0.19 3.85
N THR A 32 -1.86 0.07 3.33
CA THR A 32 -1.63 0.65 2.00
C THR A 32 -1.71 -0.37 0.84
N ILE A 33 -1.94 -1.66 1.12
CA ILE A 33 -2.07 -2.72 0.10
C ILE A 33 -3.52 -3.16 -0.03
N ILE A 34 -4.27 -3.20 1.09
CA ILE A 34 -5.61 -3.77 1.10
C ILE A 34 -6.63 -3.08 0.19
N PRO A 35 -6.62 -1.74 -0.02
CA PRO A 35 -7.51 -1.14 -1.01
C PRO A 35 -7.42 -1.82 -2.39
N ASP A 36 -6.20 -2.13 -2.84
CA ASP A 36 -5.92 -2.81 -4.12
C ASP A 36 -6.26 -4.31 -4.15
N ILE A 37 -6.79 -4.89 -3.06
CA ILE A 37 -7.19 -6.30 -3.07
C ILE A 37 -8.26 -6.59 -4.13
N ASN A 38 -9.00 -5.56 -4.57
CA ASN A 38 -9.94 -5.66 -5.67
C ASN A 38 -9.29 -6.19 -6.95
N VAL A 39 -8.00 -5.93 -7.22
CA VAL A 39 -7.31 -6.47 -8.41
C VAL A 39 -7.29 -8.00 -8.41
N MET A 40 -7.19 -8.61 -7.24
CA MET A 40 -7.22 -10.07 -7.10
C MET A 40 -8.64 -10.65 -7.07
N VAL A 41 -9.61 -9.87 -6.60
CA VAL A 41 -10.97 -10.36 -6.32
C VAL A 41 -11.97 -10.02 -7.44
N ASN A 42 -11.82 -8.88 -8.12
CA ASN A 42 -12.68 -8.42 -9.22
C ASN A 42 -12.91 -9.50 -10.30
N PRO A 43 -11.90 -10.28 -10.75
CA PRO A 43 -12.13 -11.33 -11.76
C PRO A 43 -13.13 -12.41 -11.34
N PHE A 44 -13.44 -12.53 -10.05
CA PHE A 44 -14.34 -13.52 -9.47
C PHE A 44 -15.67 -12.93 -9.00
N LEU A 45 -15.88 -11.62 -9.16
CA LEU A 45 -17.09 -10.92 -8.73
C LEU A 45 -17.90 -10.40 -9.91
N PRO A 46 -19.23 -10.39 -9.82
CA PRO A 46 -20.09 -9.85 -10.88
C PRO A 46 -20.25 -8.32 -10.83
N PHE A 47 -19.47 -7.61 -9.99
CA PHE A 47 -19.56 -6.17 -9.79
C PHE A 47 -18.19 -5.55 -9.47
N GLU A 48 -18.06 -4.24 -9.68
CA GLU A 48 -16.84 -3.49 -9.40
C GLU A 48 -16.60 -3.29 -7.89
N PHE A 49 -15.74 -4.13 -7.32
CA PHE A 49 -15.40 -4.06 -5.90
C PHE A 49 -14.46 -2.89 -5.58
N ARG A 50 -13.83 -2.29 -6.60
CA ARG A 50 -12.94 -1.13 -6.45
C ARG A 50 -13.65 0.03 -5.74
N ASN A 51 -14.88 0.33 -6.14
CA ASN A 51 -15.66 1.45 -5.61
C ASN A 51 -15.87 1.33 -4.09
N PHE A 52 -16.06 0.11 -3.59
CA PHE A 52 -16.18 -0.13 -2.16
C PHE A 52 -14.81 -0.06 -1.46
N THR A 53 -13.81 -0.76 -1.97
CA THR A 53 -12.46 -0.85 -1.37
C THR A 53 -11.72 0.49 -1.31
N HIS A 54 -12.00 1.41 -2.23
CA HIS A 54 -11.40 2.75 -2.32
C HIS A 54 -12.26 3.85 -1.67
N SER A 55 -13.22 3.46 -0.84
CA SER A 55 -14.07 4.39 -0.11
C SER A 55 -13.71 4.50 1.37
N LEU A 56 -14.12 5.59 2.02
CA LEU A 56 -14.00 5.73 3.48
C LEU A 56 -14.80 4.65 4.22
N LEU A 57 -15.91 4.20 3.64
CA LEU A 57 -16.72 3.11 4.21
C LEU A 57 -15.97 1.78 4.14
N GLY A 58 -15.42 1.43 2.99
CA GLY A 58 -14.60 0.24 2.80
C GLY A 58 -13.33 0.27 3.64
N LEU A 59 -12.75 1.45 3.86
CA LEU A 59 -11.63 1.62 4.77
C LEU A 59 -11.97 1.14 6.20
N LEU A 60 -13.12 1.56 6.73
CA LEU A 60 -13.53 1.21 8.09
C LEU A 60 -13.99 -0.24 8.23
N ILE A 61 -14.76 -0.74 7.25
CA ILE A 61 -15.41 -2.06 7.35
C ILE A 61 -14.50 -3.20 6.88
N LEU A 62 -13.68 -2.97 5.86
CA LEU A 62 -12.86 -4.00 5.23
C LEU A 62 -11.37 -3.79 5.50
N VAL A 63 -10.83 -2.63 5.14
CA VAL A 63 -9.37 -2.40 5.17
C VAL A 63 -8.83 -2.52 6.58
N ILE A 64 -9.43 -1.87 7.58
CA ILE A 64 -8.94 -1.93 8.97
C ILE A 64 -9.00 -3.36 9.52
N PRO A 65 -10.17 -4.06 9.54
CA PRO A 65 -10.23 -5.41 10.11
C PRO A 65 -9.28 -6.39 9.40
N LEU A 66 -9.24 -6.35 8.07
CA LEU A 66 -8.39 -7.23 7.28
C LEU A 66 -6.90 -6.92 7.49
N THR A 67 -6.54 -5.64 7.61
CA THR A 67 -5.16 -5.22 7.92
C THR A 67 -4.70 -5.73 9.27
N ILE A 68 -5.53 -5.68 10.31
CA ILE A 68 -5.19 -6.22 11.63
C ILE A 68 -4.96 -7.73 11.54
N PHE A 69 -5.90 -8.46 10.92
CA PHE A 69 -5.79 -9.90 10.74
C PHE A 69 -4.49 -10.27 10.00
N LEU A 70 -4.24 -9.63 8.86
CA LEU A 70 -3.05 -9.88 8.05
C LEU A 70 -1.77 -9.41 8.74
N THR A 71 -1.81 -8.38 9.58
CA THR A 71 -0.65 -7.96 10.39
C THR A 71 -0.25 -9.04 11.38
N ILE A 72 -1.21 -9.69 12.03
CA ILE A 72 -0.96 -10.82 12.93
C ILE A 72 -0.35 -11.97 12.15
N LEU A 73 -1.01 -12.37 11.06
CA LEU A 73 -0.58 -13.47 10.19
C LEU A 73 0.82 -13.22 9.60
N PHE A 74 1.09 -12.00 9.13
CA PHE A 74 2.39 -11.62 8.61
C PHE A 74 3.47 -11.66 9.70
N SER A 75 3.19 -11.10 10.88
CA SER A 75 4.19 -11.03 11.95
C SER A 75 4.56 -12.40 12.51
N LYS A 76 3.61 -13.35 12.57
CA LYS A 76 3.85 -14.70 13.12
C LYS A 76 4.32 -15.71 12.08
N CYS A 77 3.81 -15.63 10.84
CA CYS A 77 4.03 -16.65 9.82
C CYS A 77 4.87 -16.11 8.64
N PHE A 78 4.33 -15.18 7.85
CA PHE A 78 4.95 -14.79 6.57
C PHE A 78 6.27 -14.04 6.74
N GLY A 79 6.35 -13.04 7.61
CA GLY A 79 7.57 -12.27 7.86
C GLY A 79 8.76 -13.17 8.25
N PRO A 80 8.62 -14.07 9.23
CA PRO A 80 9.66 -15.03 9.59
C PRO A 80 10.00 -16.03 8.47
N PHE A 81 9.02 -16.47 7.69
CA PHE A 81 9.26 -17.31 6.52
C PHE A 81 10.09 -16.58 5.46
N LEU A 82 9.70 -15.34 5.11
CA LEU A 82 10.43 -14.48 4.17
C LEU A 82 11.83 -14.14 4.68
N ALA A 83 12.02 -13.95 6.00
CA ALA A 83 13.33 -13.71 6.59
C ALA A 83 14.28 -14.90 6.38
N LYS A 84 13.79 -16.13 6.51
CA LYS A 84 14.57 -17.35 6.23
C LYS A 84 14.97 -17.44 4.76
N MET A 85 14.06 -17.12 3.83
CA MET A 85 14.38 -17.07 2.40
C MET A 85 15.40 -15.97 2.09
N ALA A 86 15.22 -14.78 2.67
CA ALA A 86 16.09 -13.63 2.45
C ALA A 86 17.55 -13.89 2.86
N LYS A 87 17.81 -14.75 3.86
CA LYS A 87 19.19 -15.15 4.22
C LYS A 87 19.95 -15.76 3.02
N LYS A 88 19.24 -16.44 2.12
CA LYS A 88 19.78 -17.08 0.91
C LYS A 88 19.71 -16.20 -0.34
N PHE A 89 18.90 -15.14 -0.36
CA PHE A 89 18.66 -14.31 -1.53
C PHE A 89 19.12 -12.86 -1.33
N ARG A 90 20.19 -12.47 -2.04
CA ARG A 90 20.90 -11.19 -1.85
C ARG A 90 20.00 -9.95 -1.99
N PRO A 91 19.09 -9.83 -2.97
CA PRO A 91 18.21 -8.66 -3.10
C PRO A 91 17.29 -8.47 -1.88
N MET A 92 16.67 -9.53 -1.38
CA MET A 92 15.81 -9.45 -0.19
C MET A 92 16.59 -9.07 1.07
N ARG A 93 17.81 -9.61 1.22
CA ARG A 93 18.72 -9.21 2.31
C ARG A 93 19.16 -7.76 2.22
N TYR A 94 19.37 -7.25 0.99
CA TYR A 94 19.74 -5.86 0.76
C TYR A 94 18.66 -4.89 1.27
N LEU A 95 17.38 -5.23 1.06
CA LEU A 95 16.20 -4.50 1.53
C LEU A 95 15.85 -4.75 3.01
N GLY A 96 16.58 -5.65 3.69
CA GLY A 96 16.42 -5.91 5.11
C GLY A 96 15.31 -6.88 5.49
N ILE A 97 14.77 -7.65 4.54
CA ILE A 97 13.72 -8.65 4.78
C ILE A 97 14.22 -9.77 5.72
N ASP A 98 15.53 -10.04 5.73
CA ASP A 98 16.18 -10.97 6.67
C ASP A 98 15.97 -10.59 8.15
N LYS A 99 15.60 -9.33 8.44
CA LYS A 99 15.30 -8.84 9.80
C LYS A 99 13.83 -9.05 10.21
N PHE A 100 12.96 -9.50 9.30
CA PHE A 100 11.54 -9.73 9.60
C PHE A 100 11.31 -10.87 10.60
N GLU A 101 12.33 -11.68 10.89
CA GLU A 101 12.28 -12.68 11.97
C GLU A 101 11.94 -12.04 13.34
N ASN A 102 12.35 -10.80 13.56
CA ASN A 102 12.05 -10.07 14.80
C ASN A 102 10.56 -9.73 14.98
N LEU A 103 9.75 -9.76 13.92
CA LEU A 103 8.32 -9.51 14.02
C LEU A 103 7.62 -10.54 14.92
N LYS A 104 8.20 -11.73 15.14
CA LYS A 104 7.70 -12.71 16.11
C LYS A 104 7.63 -12.20 17.54
N LYS A 105 8.52 -11.27 17.92
CA LYS A 105 8.60 -10.66 19.25
C LYS A 105 7.39 -9.77 19.56
N LYS A 106 6.61 -9.41 18.54
CA LYS A 106 5.41 -8.59 18.68
C LYS A 106 4.36 -9.25 19.59
N LYS A 107 3.92 -8.49 20.59
CA LYS A 107 2.87 -8.84 21.54
C LYS A 107 1.52 -8.30 21.06
N PHE A 108 0.49 -9.15 21.03
CA PHE A 108 -0.85 -8.82 20.51
C PHE A 108 -1.82 -8.53 21.66
N ASN A 109 -1.53 -7.48 22.43
CA ASN A 109 -2.34 -7.03 23.56
C ASN A 109 -3.28 -5.87 23.17
N LYS A 110 -4.07 -5.35 24.12
CA LYS A 110 -4.98 -4.20 23.88
C LYS A 110 -4.26 -2.99 23.26
N LYS A 111 -3.03 -2.70 23.69
CA LYS A 111 -2.22 -1.62 23.11
C LYS A 111 -1.91 -1.89 21.64
N PHE A 112 -1.55 -3.12 21.26
CA PHE A 112 -1.36 -3.47 19.86
C PHE A 112 -2.60 -3.19 19.03
N PHE A 113 -3.81 -3.58 19.48
CA PHE A 113 -5.02 -3.35 18.69
C PHE A 113 -5.30 -1.86 18.48
N ILE A 114 -5.14 -1.02 19.51
CA ILE A 114 -5.27 0.43 19.36
C ILE A 114 -4.25 0.96 18.35
N VAL A 115 -2.97 0.62 18.54
CA VAL A 115 -1.87 1.06 17.65
C VAL A 115 -2.06 0.58 16.22
N GLY A 116 -2.44 -0.68 16.06
CA GLY A 116 -2.70 -1.31 14.79
C GLY A 116 -3.86 -0.66 14.06
N ILE A 117 -4.98 -0.35 14.76
CA ILE A 117 -6.18 0.21 14.12
C ILE A 117 -5.88 1.59 13.53
N TYR A 118 -5.28 2.51 14.29
CA TYR A 118 -4.97 3.81 13.69
C TYR A 118 -3.81 3.73 12.70
N SER A 119 -2.87 2.80 12.86
CA SER A 119 -1.83 2.56 11.84
C SER A 119 -2.44 2.05 10.54
N ALA A 120 -3.41 1.14 10.61
CA ALA A 120 -4.15 0.64 9.45
C ALA A 120 -5.00 1.74 8.81
N LEU A 121 -5.68 2.56 9.62
CA LEU A 121 -6.43 3.72 9.15
C LEU A 121 -5.52 4.69 8.41
N ILE A 122 -4.38 5.06 9.00
CA ILE A 122 -3.41 5.95 8.36
C ILE A 122 -2.89 5.33 7.06
N GLY A 123 -2.54 4.04 7.06
CA GLY A 123 -2.07 3.35 5.86
C GLY A 123 -3.10 3.39 4.73
N GLY A 124 -4.35 3.00 5.02
CA GLY A 124 -5.43 3.07 4.05
C GLY A 124 -5.72 4.49 3.57
N LEU A 125 -5.75 5.49 4.47
CA LEU A 125 -5.90 6.89 4.07
C LEU A 125 -4.76 7.36 3.16
N THR A 126 -3.50 7.00 3.45
CA THR A 126 -2.38 7.37 2.59
C THR A 126 -2.46 6.73 1.21
N HIS A 127 -3.02 5.52 1.10
CA HIS A 127 -3.33 4.92 -0.21
C HIS A 127 -4.37 5.76 -0.95
N LEU A 128 -5.53 6.00 -0.33
CA LEU A 128 -6.61 6.76 -0.96
C LEU A 128 -6.16 8.15 -1.40
N LEU A 129 -5.36 8.83 -0.58
CA LEU A 129 -4.84 10.17 -0.89
C LEU A 129 -3.85 10.18 -2.07
N LEU A 130 -3.06 9.12 -2.24
CA LEU A 130 -2.18 8.98 -3.40
C LEU A 130 -2.97 8.63 -4.67
N ASP A 131 -4.05 7.88 -4.54
CA ASP A 131 -4.89 7.54 -5.69
C ASP A 131 -5.75 8.72 -6.19
N LEU A 132 -6.11 9.67 -5.33
CA LEU A 132 -6.98 10.80 -5.69
C LEU A 132 -6.59 11.53 -6.99
N PRO A 133 -5.34 11.99 -7.19
CA PRO A 133 -4.95 12.68 -8.42
C PRO A 133 -4.58 11.73 -9.57
N ALA A 134 -4.51 10.43 -9.32
CA ALA A 134 -4.00 9.40 -10.26
C ALA A 134 -5.13 8.58 -10.91
N HIS A 135 -6.39 9.00 -10.74
CA HIS A 135 -7.55 8.28 -11.21
C HIS A 135 -8.63 9.19 -11.81
N GLU A 136 -9.41 8.64 -12.74
CA GLU A 136 -10.52 9.32 -13.39
C GLU A 136 -11.69 9.61 -12.44
N ASN A 137 -11.88 8.74 -11.44
CA ASN A 137 -12.98 8.80 -10.49
C ASN A 137 -12.45 8.88 -9.05
N ILE A 138 -13.25 9.50 -8.19
CA ILE A 138 -13.03 9.64 -6.76
C ILE A 138 -14.10 8.81 -6.05
N GLU A 139 -13.70 7.66 -5.48
CA GLU A 139 -14.61 6.70 -4.86
C GLU A 139 -14.78 6.88 -3.34
N LEU A 140 -14.18 7.94 -2.77
CA LEU A 140 -14.13 8.18 -1.33
C LEU A 140 -15.49 8.10 -0.63
N PHE A 141 -16.55 8.54 -1.32
CA PHE A 141 -17.90 8.74 -0.77
C PHE A 141 -18.90 7.66 -1.21
N PHE A 142 -18.42 6.46 -1.56
CA PHE A 142 -19.27 5.32 -1.95
C PHE A 142 -20.56 5.23 -1.10
N PRO A 143 -21.74 5.10 -1.74
CA PRO A 143 -21.95 4.77 -3.16
C PRO A 143 -21.87 5.95 -4.13
N LEU A 144 -21.64 7.18 -3.64
CA LEU A 144 -21.44 8.34 -4.50
C LEU A 144 -20.03 8.31 -5.09
N ILE A 145 -19.95 8.28 -6.42
CA ILE A 145 -18.69 8.34 -7.18
C ILE A 145 -18.66 9.72 -7.84
N LEU A 146 -17.58 10.45 -7.61
CA LEU A 146 -17.36 11.76 -8.22
C LEU A 146 -16.34 11.63 -9.35
N GLN A 147 -16.52 12.40 -10.41
CA GLN A 147 -15.52 12.50 -11.45
C GLN A 147 -14.37 13.39 -10.97
N SER A 148 -13.14 13.02 -11.32
CA SER A 148 -11.96 13.85 -11.07
C SER A 148 -12.06 15.18 -11.83
N PRO A 149 -11.42 16.27 -11.33
CA PRO A 149 -11.39 17.55 -12.01
C PRO A 149 -10.97 17.43 -13.48
N GLU A 150 -11.59 18.19 -14.38
CA GLU A 150 -11.37 18.11 -15.83
C GLU A 150 -9.89 18.19 -16.23
N ILE A 151 -9.10 18.99 -15.51
CA ILE A 151 -7.66 19.12 -15.77
C ILE A 151 -6.90 17.80 -15.63
N LEU A 152 -7.35 16.89 -14.76
CA LEU A 152 -6.75 15.56 -14.61
C LEU A 152 -7.12 14.63 -15.76
N LEU A 153 -8.27 14.85 -16.38
CA LEU A 153 -8.80 14.05 -17.50
C LEU A 153 -8.28 14.51 -18.87
N TYR A 154 -7.60 15.66 -18.91
CA TYR A 154 -7.06 16.23 -20.13
C TYR A 154 -6.03 15.28 -20.77
N SER A 155 -6.22 14.96 -22.05
CA SER A 155 -5.28 14.13 -22.81
C SER A 155 -4.05 14.95 -23.20
N ILE A 156 -2.88 14.52 -22.73
CA ILE A 156 -1.58 15.13 -23.09
C ILE A 156 -1.10 14.55 -24.42
N ILE A 157 -1.32 13.26 -24.63
CA ILE A 157 -0.94 12.55 -25.85
C ILE A 157 -2.09 11.67 -26.28
N ASP A 158 -2.58 11.89 -27.50
CA ASP A 158 -3.65 11.12 -28.11
C ASP A 158 -3.07 10.18 -29.17
N TYR A 159 -3.04 8.90 -28.83
CA TYR A 159 -2.66 7.83 -29.75
C TYR A 159 -3.88 7.15 -30.40
N GLY A 160 -5.09 7.62 -30.12
CA GLY A 160 -6.35 7.02 -30.53
C GLY A 160 -6.64 5.71 -29.79
N THR A 161 -7.65 4.99 -30.29
CA THR A 161 -8.02 3.66 -29.80
C THR A 161 -7.36 2.58 -30.62
N PHE A 162 -6.81 1.58 -29.94
CA PHE A 162 -6.24 0.38 -30.56
C PHE A 162 -7.19 -0.79 -30.37
N SER A 163 -7.55 -1.48 -31.44
CA SER A 163 -8.35 -2.71 -31.36
C SER A 163 -7.45 -3.94 -31.49
N ILE A 164 -7.40 -4.76 -30.44
CA ILE A 164 -6.76 -6.09 -30.48
C ILE A 164 -7.87 -7.14 -30.35
N GLY A 165 -8.31 -7.68 -31.49
CA GLY A 165 -9.47 -8.57 -31.53
C GLY A 165 -10.75 -7.81 -31.13
N GLN A 166 -11.41 -8.24 -30.06
CA GLN A 166 -12.59 -7.57 -29.49
C GLN A 166 -12.24 -6.58 -28.37
N ILE A 167 -10.96 -6.44 -28.01
CA ILE A 167 -10.52 -5.56 -26.94
C ILE A 167 -10.17 -4.20 -27.55
N GLU A 168 -10.87 -3.16 -27.13
CA GLU A 168 -10.51 -1.77 -27.41
C GLU A 168 -9.66 -1.23 -26.27
N LEU A 169 -8.47 -0.73 -26.61
CA LEU A 169 -7.55 -0.09 -25.68
C LEU A 169 -7.50 1.40 -26.00
N ASP A 170 -7.83 2.21 -25.00
CA ASP A 170 -7.62 3.65 -25.08
C ASP A 170 -6.12 3.96 -24.96
N GLY A 171 -5.55 4.47 -26.04
CA GLY A 171 -4.13 4.86 -26.12
C GLY A 171 -3.86 6.24 -25.53
N ASN A 172 -4.88 6.97 -25.09
CA ASN A 172 -4.71 8.32 -24.55
C ASN A 172 -3.91 8.31 -23.25
N ILE A 173 -2.91 9.19 -23.17
CA ILE A 173 -2.19 9.47 -21.93
C ILE A 173 -2.78 10.76 -21.35
N ARG A 174 -3.54 10.63 -20.27
CA ARG A 174 -4.14 11.76 -19.56
C ARG A 174 -3.21 12.30 -18.49
N VAL A 175 -3.52 13.48 -17.95
CA VAL A 175 -2.75 14.10 -16.86
C VAL A 175 -2.68 13.17 -15.64
N TYR A 176 -3.77 12.50 -15.26
CA TYR A 176 -3.74 11.57 -14.14
C TYR A 176 -2.83 10.36 -14.41
N ASP A 177 -2.68 9.88 -15.65
CA ASP A 177 -1.77 8.79 -16.01
C ASP A 177 -0.31 9.19 -15.84
N LEU A 178 0.01 10.46 -16.14
CA LEU A 178 1.34 11.01 -15.92
C LEU A 178 1.63 11.16 -14.42
N ILE A 179 0.68 11.69 -13.65
CA ILE A 179 0.80 11.78 -12.18
C ILE A 179 1.03 10.38 -11.60
N TRP A 180 0.20 9.42 -12.03
CA TRP A 180 0.32 8.02 -11.67
C TRP A 180 1.73 7.45 -11.90
N LEU A 181 2.30 7.69 -13.08
CA LEU A 181 3.65 7.25 -13.43
C LEU A 181 4.72 7.92 -12.55
N ILE A 182 4.62 9.23 -12.35
CA ILE A 182 5.54 10.01 -11.53
C ILE A 182 5.51 9.50 -10.08
N GLU A 183 4.33 9.36 -9.50
CA GLU A 183 4.16 8.82 -8.14
C GLU A 183 4.75 7.42 -8.03
N THR A 184 4.48 6.55 -9.02
CA THR A 184 5.01 5.20 -9.05
C THR A 184 6.53 5.20 -8.95
N VAL A 185 7.22 5.96 -9.81
CA VAL A 185 8.69 6.01 -9.87
C VAL A 185 9.28 6.71 -8.64
N VAL A 186 8.78 7.89 -8.28
CA VAL A 186 9.31 8.69 -7.17
C VAL A 186 9.16 7.93 -5.86
N PHE A 187 7.96 7.42 -5.56
CA PHE A 187 7.75 6.71 -4.31
C PHE A 187 8.40 5.33 -4.28
N LEU A 188 8.60 4.66 -5.41
CA LEU A 188 9.42 3.45 -5.48
C LEU A 188 10.86 3.74 -5.03
N ILE A 189 11.48 4.80 -5.57
CA ILE A 189 12.84 5.21 -5.21
C ILE A 189 12.92 5.54 -3.71
N ILE A 190 11.94 6.31 -3.20
CA ILE A 190 11.85 6.64 -1.78
C ILE A 190 11.72 5.37 -0.94
N THR A 191 10.81 4.46 -1.27
CA THR A 191 10.62 3.20 -0.53
C THR A 191 11.91 2.37 -0.50
N ILE A 192 12.60 2.20 -1.62
CA ILE A 192 13.86 1.45 -1.67
C ILE A 192 14.92 2.13 -0.79
N TYR A 193 15.03 3.45 -0.86
CA TYR A 193 15.94 4.23 -0.02
C TYR A 193 15.63 4.05 1.47
N LEU A 194 14.36 4.16 1.87
CA LEU A 194 13.93 4.04 3.27
C LEU A 194 14.13 2.61 3.80
N LEU A 195 13.79 1.58 3.03
CA LEU A 195 14.07 0.19 3.39
C LEU A 195 15.57 -0.04 3.59
N ARG A 196 16.40 0.54 2.70
CA ARG A 196 17.85 0.45 2.82
C ARG A 196 18.37 1.18 4.06
N TYR A 197 17.81 2.35 4.36
CA TYR A 197 18.12 3.11 5.56
C TYR A 197 17.76 2.33 6.84
N ILE A 198 16.54 1.79 6.91
CA ILE A 198 16.06 0.93 8.01
C ILE A 198 17.01 -0.24 8.24
N LYS A 199 17.45 -0.90 7.16
CA LYS A 199 18.41 -2.01 7.23
C LYS A 199 19.78 -1.56 7.73
N LYS A 200 20.36 -0.50 7.14
CA LYS A 200 21.70 -0.02 7.50
C LYS A 200 21.78 0.44 8.96
N GLN A 201 20.71 1.05 9.47
CA GLN A 201 20.64 1.55 10.85
C GLN A 201 20.12 0.52 11.86
N ASP A 202 19.82 -0.69 11.39
CA ASP A 202 19.29 -1.82 12.17
C ASP A 202 18.02 -1.46 12.97
N LEU A 203 17.15 -0.63 12.38
CA LEU A 203 16.02 -0.04 13.11
C LEU A 203 14.97 -1.06 13.52
N ILE A 204 14.76 -2.11 12.74
CA ILE A 204 13.82 -3.19 13.09
C ILE A 204 14.21 -3.84 14.42
N ASN A 205 15.51 -4.08 14.66
CA ASN A 205 15.98 -4.62 15.94
C ASN A 205 15.67 -3.63 17.07
N LYS A 206 16.07 -2.37 16.92
CA LYS A 206 15.84 -1.31 17.91
C LYS A 206 14.36 -1.13 18.28
N TRP A 207 13.46 -1.24 17.30
CA TRP A 207 12.02 -1.10 17.54
C TRP A 207 11.41 -2.25 18.36
N TYR A 208 12.02 -3.43 18.35
CA TYR A 208 11.49 -4.64 19.02
C TYR A 208 12.36 -5.16 20.18
N GLU A 209 13.52 -4.57 20.44
CA GLU A 209 14.36 -4.86 21.62
C GLU A 209 13.93 -4.06 22.87
N GLU A 210 13.26 -2.92 22.70
CA GLU A 210 12.82 -2.04 23.79
C GLU A 210 11.36 -2.26 24.25
N ILE A 211 10.74 -3.43 24.01
CA ILE A 211 9.30 -3.73 24.30
C ILE A 211 9.10 -5.02 25.11
#